data_AF-A0A6P4YTX4-F1
#
_entry.id   AF-A0A6P4YTX4-F1
#
_cell.length_a   1.000
_cell.length_b   1.000
_cell.length_c   1.000
_cell.angle_alpha   90.00
_cell.angle_beta   90.00
_cell.angle_gamma   90.00
#
_symmetry.space_group_name_H-M   'P 1'
#
loop_
_entity.id
_entity.type
_entity.pdbx_description
1 polymer ?
#
loop_
_entity_poly.entity_id
_entity_poly.type
_entity_poly.pdbx_seq_one_letter_code
_entity_poly.pdbx_strand_id
1 'polypeptide(L)'
;MATLFKISAIEEYTFNGDQMTYRSHSAPPTQWTLTLGQPTNVFVNGVGLLQMSLEKDEYGRYLTRVRKGDDEMIHTHRLDSKGQLEISTLLPSGKTSRRVLKRL
;
A
#
# COMPACT_ATOMS: atom_id res chain seq x y z
N MET A 1 -21.73 -27.88 -1.94
CA MET A 1 -20.34 -27.40 -1.89
C MET A 1 -20.37 -25.89 -2.09
N ALA A 2 -19.90 -25.10 -1.13
CA ALA A 2 -19.96 -23.63 -1.19
C ALA A 2 -18.54 -23.07 -1.40
N THR A 3 -18.37 -22.25 -2.43
CA THR A 3 -17.11 -21.54 -2.69
C THR A 3 -17.23 -20.13 -2.12
N LEU A 4 -16.37 -19.81 -1.15
CA LEU A 4 -16.31 -18.49 -0.55
C LEU A 4 -15.42 -17.56 -1.39
N PHE A 5 -15.96 -16.40 -1.76
CA PHE A 5 -15.20 -15.33 -2.42
C PHE A 5 -15.06 -14.17 -1.43
N LYS A 6 -13.82 -13.79 -1.08
CA LYS A 6 -13.56 -12.61 -0.25
C LYS A 6 -13.69 -11.36 -1.12
N ILE A 7 -14.65 -10.50 -0.80
CA ILE A 7 -14.75 -9.16 -1.40
C ILE A 7 -13.67 -8.29 -0.75
N SER A 8 -12.78 -7.71 -1.55
CA SER A 8 -11.79 -6.74 -1.06
C SER A 8 -12.49 -5.40 -0.75
N ALA A 9 -12.00 -4.70 0.27
CA ALA A 9 -12.48 -3.36 0.58
C ALA A 9 -12.25 -2.40 -0.60
N ILE A 10 -13.06 -1.35 -0.69
CA ILE A 10 -12.76 -0.21 -1.55
C ILE A 10 -11.59 0.55 -0.93
N GLU A 11 -10.53 0.73 -1.70
CA GLU A 11 -9.31 1.43 -1.33
C GLU A 11 -9.12 2.62 -2.28
N GLU A 12 -8.73 3.77 -1.73
CA GLU A 12 -8.42 5.00 -2.46
C GLU A 12 -6.93 5.31 -2.27
N TYR A 13 -6.22 5.50 -3.39
CA TYR A 13 -4.83 5.91 -3.42
C TYR A 13 -4.71 7.20 -4.23
N THR A 14 -4.23 8.26 -3.59
CA THR A 14 -4.08 9.58 -4.20
C THR A 14 -2.61 9.97 -4.17
N PHE A 15 -2.02 10.17 -5.36
CA PHE A 15 -0.62 10.56 -5.53
C PHE A 15 -0.54 12.03 -6.00
N ASN A 16 0.04 12.91 -5.17
CA ASN A 16 0.19 14.33 -5.44
C ASN A 16 1.66 14.75 -5.31
N GLY A 17 2.43 14.60 -6.39
CA GLY A 17 3.84 15.00 -6.44
C GLY A 17 4.71 14.22 -5.46
N ASP A 18 4.95 14.78 -4.28
CA ASP A 18 5.76 14.16 -3.24
C ASP A 18 4.94 13.51 -2.14
N GLN A 19 3.62 13.45 -2.28
CA GLN A 19 2.74 12.83 -1.28
C GLN A 19 1.92 11.67 -1.86
N MET A 20 1.70 10.67 -1.01
CA MET A 20 0.74 9.59 -1.25
C MET A 20 -0.22 9.52 -0.06
N THR A 21 -1.52 9.62 -0.33
CA THR A 21 -2.57 9.39 0.67
C THR A 21 -3.26 8.07 0.36
N TYR A 22 -3.40 7.25 1.38
CA TYR A 22 -4.20 6.03 1.35
C TYR A 22 -5.43 6.19 2.21
N ARG A 23 -6.57 5.69 1.72
CA ARG A 23 -7.81 5.55 2.50
C ARG A 23 -8.44 4.20 2.22
N SER A 24 -8.75 3.46 3.28
CA SER A 24 -9.61 2.28 3.23
C SER A 24 -11.03 2.67 3.62
N HIS A 25 -12.00 2.27 2.82
CA HIS A 25 -13.43 2.38 3.14
C HIS A 25 -13.99 1.12 3.81
N SER A 26 -13.13 0.22 4.30
CA SER A 26 -13.52 -0.88 5.20
C SER A 26 -14.06 -0.36 6.54
N ALA A 27 -14.71 -1.22 7.32
CA ALA A 27 -15.01 -0.95 8.73
C ALA A 27 -13.99 -1.67 9.64
N PRO A 28 -13.21 -0.96 10.49
CA PRO A 28 -13.14 0.50 10.60
C PRO A 28 -12.40 1.15 9.42
N PRO A 29 -12.74 2.40 9.05
CA PRO A 29 -12.02 3.12 8.03
C PRO A 29 -10.61 3.45 8.53
N THR A 30 -9.66 3.52 7.61
CA THR A 30 -8.27 3.87 7.94
C THR A 30 -7.76 4.84 6.89
N GLN A 31 -7.06 5.89 7.32
CA GLN A 31 -6.43 6.85 6.43
C GLN A 31 -5.05 7.22 6.95
N TRP A 32 -4.10 7.37 6.04
CA TRP A 32 -2.78 7.92 6.34
C TRP A 32 -2.18 8.56 5.09
N THR A 33 -1.27 9.50 5.30
CA THR A 33 -0.54 10.20 4.24
C THR A 33 0.96 10.04 4.50
N LEU A 34 1.71 9.72 3.45
CA LEU A 34 3.16 9.66 3.45
C LEU A 34 3.73 10.74 2.55
N THR A 35 4.83 11.36 2.98
CA THR A 35 5.60 12.31 2.20
C THR A 35 6.92 11.66 1.79
N LEU A 36 7.37 11.93 0.57
CA LEU A 36 8.58 11.37 -0.02
C LEU A 36 9.81 11.69 0.84
N GLY A 37 10.58 10.66 1.20
CA GLY A 37 11.77 10.79 2.05
C GLY A 37 11.50 11.07 3.53
N GLN A 38 10.23 11.08 3.97
CA GLN A 38 9.86 11.34 5.36
C GLN A 38 9.18 10.10 6.00
N PRO A 39 9.92 9.32 6.81
CA PRO A 39 9.33 8.21 7.56
C PRO A 39 8.27 8.70 8.55
N THR A 40 7.16 7.98 8.62
CA THR A 40 5.99 8.29 9.47
C THR A 40 5.59 7.05 10.26
N ASN A 41 5.29 7.23 11.54
CA ASN A 41 4.74 6.14 12.37
C ASN A 41 3.21 6.13 12.24
N VAL A 42 2.66 4.99 11.82
CA VAL A 42 1.22 4.80 11.59
C VAL A 42 0.72 3.66 12.48
N PHE A 43 -0.33 3.93 13.25
CA PHE A 43 -1.01 2.87 14.01
C PHE A 43 -2.13 2.26 13.16
N VAL A 44 -2.08 0.95 12.93
CA VAL A 44 -3.09 0.21 12.18
C VAL A 44 -3.82 -0.75 13.12
N ASN A 45 -5.15 -0.63 13.18
CA ASN A 45 -5.96 -1.47 14.05
C ASN A 45 -5.78 -2.97 13.71
N GLY A 46 -5.60 -3.81 14.73
CA GLY A 46 -5.32 -5.24 14.58
C GLY A 46 -3.88 -5.60 14.17
N VAL A 47 -3.06 -4.61 13.76
CA VAL A 47 -1.65 -4.84 13.38
C VAL A 47 -0.69 -4.18 14.37
N GLY A 48 -1.00 -2.98 14.87
CA GLY A 48 -0.15 -2.20 15.78
C GLY A 48 0.57 -1.04 15.09
N LEU A 49 1.63 -0.54 15.74
CA LEU A 49 2.44 0.55 15.21
C LEU A 49 3.36 0.06 14.09
N LEU A 50 3.38 0.78 12.97
CA LEU A 50 4.22 0.54 11.80
C LEU A 50 5.02 1.80 11.50
N GLN A 51 6.28 1.65 11.09
CA GLN A 51 7.04 2.75 10.48
C GLN A 51 6.91 2.64 8.97
N MET A 52 6.43 3.69 8.32
CA MET A 52 6.16 3.71 6.90
C MET A 52 6.96 4.83 6.22
N SER A 53 7.54 4.57 5.05
CA SER A 53 8.19 5.61 4.23
C SER A 53 7.72 5.54 2.79
N LEU A 54 7.68 6.71 2.14
CA LEU A 54 7.46 6.82 0.70
C LEU A 54 8.77 7.15 0.00
N GLU A 55 9.08 6.40 -1.05
CA GLU A 55 10.27 6.53 -1.88
C GLU A 55 9.87 6.51 -3.36
N LYS A 56 10.80 6.90 -4.24
CA LYS A 56 10.71 6.62 -5.68
C LYS A 56 11.88 5.75 -6.08
N ASP A 57 11.63 4.78 -6.95
CA ASP A 57 12.70 3.98 -7.55
C ASP A 57 13.38 4.71 -8.71
N GLU A 58 14.38 4.07 -9.32
CA GLU A 58 15.13 4.59 -10.46
C GLU A 58 14.26 4.89 -11.70
N TYR A 59 13.08 4.29 -11.79
CA TYR A 59 12.10 4.52 -12.86
C TYR A 59 11.03 5.55 -12.46
N GLY A 60 11.17 6.20 -11.31
CA GLY A 60 10.23 7.19 -10.78
C GLY A 60 8.93 6.58 -10.22
N ARG A 61 8.86 5.27 -10.03
CA ARG A 61 7.68 4.58 -9.46
C ARG A 61 7.65 4.75 -7.95
N TYR A 62 6.47 4.96 -7.39
CA TYR A 62 6.32 5.08 -5.94
C TYR A 62 6.54 3.72 -5.26
N LEU A 63 7.35 3.74 -4.21
CA LEU A 63 7.56 2.65 -3.29
C LEU A 63 7.05 3.04 -1.90
N THR A 64 6.38 2.13 -1.22
CA THR A 64 6.07 2.28 0.20
C THR A 64 6.78 1.18 0.96
N ARG A 65 7.70 1.55 1.86
CA ARG A 65 8.27 0.59 2.81
C ARG A 65 7.44 0.61 4.08
N VAL A 66 7.18 -0.57 4.63
CA VAL A 66 6.42 -0.77 5.86
C VAL A 66 7.27 -1.64 6.78
N ARG A 67 7.68 -1.10 7.92
CA ARG A 67 8.51 -1.79 8.91
C ARG A 67 7.76 -2.04 10.19
N LYS A 68 7.98 -3.20 10.79
CA LYS A 68 7.51 -3.56 12.12
C LYS A 68 8.58 -4.38 12.85
N GLY A 69 9.35 -3.73 13.72
CA GLY A 69 10.58 -4.34 14.26
C GLY A 69 11.59 -4.56 13.12
N ASP A 70 12.11 -5.77 13.02
CA ASP A 70 13.08 -6.16 11.98
C ASP A 70 12.42 -6.59 10.66
N ASP A 71 11.10 -6.77 10.65
CA ASP A 71 10.35 -7.13 9.44
C ASP A 71 10.12 -5.91 8.54
N GLU A 72 10.49 -6.04 7.27
CA GLU A 72 10.21 -5.04 6.22
C GLU A 72 9.36 -5.64 5.09
N MET A 73 8.31 -4.92 4.72
CA MET A 73 7.49 -5.17 3.55
C MET A 73 7.61 -3.98 2.60
N ILE A 74 7.69 -4.24 1.29
CA ILE A 74 7.82 -3.19 0.28
C ILE A 74 6.67 -3.28 -0.71
N HIS A 75 5.89 -2.22 -0.83
CA HIS A 75 4.87 -2.07 -1.87
C HIS A 75 5.44 -1.24 -3.02
N THR A 76 5.33 -1.75 -4.25
CA THR A 76 5.60 -1.01 -5.48
C THR A 76 4.29 -0.69 -6.16
N HIS A 77 4.08 0.59 -6.45
CA HIS A 77 2.85 1.10 -7.05
C HIS A 77 3.08 1.45 -8.51
N ARG A 78 2.25 0.91 -9.41
CA ARG A 78 2.32 1.20 -10.85
C ARG A 78 0.92 1.40 -11.40
N LEU A 79 0.70 2.51 -12.09
CA LEU A 79 -0.47 2.68 -12.95
C LEU A 79 -0.21 1.98 -14.29
N ASP A 80 -1.11 1.08 -14.67
CA ASP A 80 -1.06 0.43 -15.97
C ASP A 80 -1.65 1.33 -17.08
N SER A 81 -1.52 0.89 -18.33
CA SER A 81 -2.02 1.63 -19.50
C SER A 81 -3.55 1.76 -19.56
N LYS A 82 -4.28 1.05 -18.69
CA LYS A 82 -5.74 1.12 -18.55
C LYS A 82 -6.16 1.98 -17.36
N GLY A 83 -5.20 2.60 -16.67
CA GLY A 83 -5.43 3.41 -15.48
C GLY A 83 -5.78 2.58 -14.23
N GLN A 84 -5.45 1.29 -14.21
CA GLN A 84 -5.58 0.44 -13.03
C GLN A 84 -4.33 0.57 -12.17
N LEU A 85 -4.50 0.52 -10.85
CA LEU A 85 -3.38 0.53 -9.92
C LEU A 85 -2.94 -0.89 -9.64
N GLU A 86 -1.74 -1.22 -10.06
CA GLU A 86 -1.06 -2.45 -9.71
C GLU A 86 -0.16 -2.24 -8.50
N ILE A 87 -0.33 -3.08 -7.49
CA ILE A 87 0.47 -3.09 -6.27
C ILE A 87 1.18 -4.43 -6.17
N SER A 88 2.51 -4.40 -6.28
CA SER A 88 3.37 -5.56 -6.01
C SER A 88 3.97 -5.43 -4.62
N THR A 89 3.83 -6.47 -3.80
CA THR A 89 4.30 -6.47 -2.41
C THR A 89 5.36 -7.53 -2.22
N LEU A 90 6.58 -7.12 -1.86
CA LEU A 90 7.61 -8.00 -1.34
C LEU A 90 7.41 -8.16 0.16
N LEU A 91 7.15 -9.39 0.60
CA LEU A 91 6.96 -9.73 2.01
C LEU A 91 8.32 -9.98 2.69
N PRO A 92 8.39 -9.87 4.03
CA PRO A 92 9.62 -10.18 4.79
C PRO A 92 10.17 -11.59 4.50
N SER A 93 9.28 -12.54 4.18
CA SER A 93 9.64 -13.91 3.80
C SER A 93 10.33 -14.04 2.42
N GLY A 94 10.53 -12.95 1.68
CA GLY A 94 11.04 -12.95 0.31
C GLY A 94 10.00 -13.31 -0.75
N LYS A 95 8.78 -13.70 -0.35
CA LYS A 95 7.68 -13.98 -1.29
C LYS A 95 7.08 -12.68 -1.81
N THR A 96 6.63 -12.71 -3.06
CA THR A 96 5.91 -11.60 -3.68
C THR A 96 4.42 -11.88 -3.78
N SER A 97 3.58 -10.90 -3.46
CA SER A 97 2.15 -10.91 -3.79
C SER A 97 1.81 -9.75 -4.72
N ARG A 98 0.81 -9.92 -5.57
CA ARG A 98 0.39 -8.92 -6.55
C ARG A 98 -1.11 -8.70 -6.44
N ARG A 99 -1.53 -7.43 -6.42
CA ARG A 99 -2.93 -6.98 -6.43
C ARG A 99 -3.12 -5.98 -7.55
N VAL A 100 -4.28 -6.04 -8.20
CA VAL A 100 -4.68 -5.06 -9.23
C VAL A 100 -6.00 -4.46 -8.80
N LEU A 101 -6.01 -3.15 -8.58
CA LEU A 101 -7.19 -2.38 -8.22
C LEU A 101 -7.79 -1.79 -9.49
N LYS A 102 -9.01 -2.21 -9.78
CA LYS A 102 -9.79 -1.63 -10.87
C LYS A 102 -10.35 -0.28 -10.41
N ARG A 103 -10.26 0.71 -11.28
CA ARG A 103 -10.94 1.99 -11.08
C ARG A 103 -12.45 1.75 -10.99
N LEU A 104 -13.08 2.39 -10.00
CA LEU A 104 -14.54 2.45 -9.84
C LEU A 104 -15.13 3.57 -10.69
#